data_AF-A0A2V7Z7D5-F1
#
_entry.id   AF-A0A2V7Z7D5-F1
#
_cell.length_a   1.000
_cell.length_b   1.000
_cell.length_c   1.000
_cell.angle_alpha   90.00
_cell.angle_beta   90.00
_cell.angle_gamma   90.00
#
_symmetry.space_group_name_H-M   'P 1'
#
loop_
_entity.id
_entity.type
_entity.pdbx_description
1 polymer ?
#
loop_
_entity_poly.entity_id
_entity_poly.type
_entity_poly.pdbx_seq_one_letter_code
_entity_poly.pdbx_strand_id
1 'polypeptide(L)'
;MDPSWEGRAAGAGAAVRGVVLSVSHTGADVRVGKKVLPLEASGIGWTNAKDPSKILKRGDLVTVTIEPKKDGTEELSLEQDPKEEGAVLIVENATGAVRAMVGGYDWTRSKFNRTTQALRQAGSTFKPFVYLAALEAGYTPSDTVFDGPISIVFDSHQPPYRPTNYDGKFRGIVTFRRALEYSYNVSAVRVSEMVGRAHVIEAAHRLGIRQKLSPYPSVALGAFEVTLAEMTSAFSVFANQGLAFPIYLFDRITDSNGDVLEQTRPDAREVASPQACFQLLQMLKGVTQRGTAASAARLKLNIAGKTGTTNDWTDAWFLGMTPRYTIGVWVGNDKKTESLGKGMDGAHAAVPIWIRVVEKMKDGGALDPKEDFDAPPNVVFTAVDYETGLKATPGSPRPILETFVSGSQPTEEWSSRWEEITRLPWSLQRSFYLPKKGEESGEGAPAPGPTPAARPTPAAGKPG
;
A
#
# COMPACT_ATOMS: atom_id res chain seq x y z
N MET A 1 -25.26 -30.12 21.32
CA MET A 1 -24.40 -29.05 21.88
C MET A 1 -23.42 -28.67 20.78
N ASP A 2 -23.17 -27.38 20.58
CA ASP A 2 -22.11 -26.94 19.66
C ASP A 2 -20.74 -27.36 20.26
N PRO A 3 -19.87 -28.10 19.54
CA PRO A 3 -18.56 -28.53 20.04
C PRO A 3 -17.66 -27.36 20.47
N SER A 4 -17.92 -26.13 20.00
CA SER A 4 -17.19 -24.93 20.43
C SER A 4 -17.46 -24.53 21.89
N TRP A 5 -18.48 -25.11 22.52
CA TRP A 5 -18.82 -24.88 23.93
C TRP A 5 -18.06 -25.81 24.90
N GLU A 6 -17.39 -26.84 24.40
CA GLU A 6 -16.51 -27.71 25.18
C GLU A 6 -15.04 -27.34 24.92
N GLY A 7 -14.37 -26.78 25.93
CA GLY A 7 -12.91 -26.69 25.95
C GLY A 7 -12.27 -25.32 25.60
N ARG A 8 -13.03 -24.31 25.18
CA ARG A 8 -12.50 -22.92 25.15
C ARG A 8 -12.91 -22.20 26.42
N ALA A 9 -11.97 -22.04 27.35
CA ALA A 9 -12.05 -20.96 28.31
C ALA A 9 -12.04 -19.66 27.50
N ALA A 10 -13.23 -19.06 27.30
CA ALA A 10 -13.37 -17.78 26.63
C ALA A 10 -12.67 -16.73 27.51
N GLY A 11 -11.40 -16.45 27.21
CA GLY A 11 -10.74 -15.25 27.71
C GLY A 11 -11.52 -14.02 27.23
N ALA A 12 -11.54 -12.96 28.04
CA ALA A 12 -12.18 -11.70 27.65
C ALA A 12 -11.72 -11.28 26.25
N GLY A 13 -12.68 -11.00 25.36
CA GLY A 13 -12.43 -10.56 23.98
C GLY A 13 -12.34 -11.66 22.89
N ALA A 14 -12.49 -12.95 23.21
CA ALA A 14 -12.60 -13.99 22.19
C ALA A 14 -14.03 -14.12 21.65
N ALA A 15 -14.19 -14.09 20.32
CA ALA A 15 -15.48 -14.29 19.66
C ALA A 15 -15.97 -15.74 19.80
N VAL A 16 -17.21 -15.92 20.25
CA VAL A 16 -17.84 -17.22 20.54
C VAL A 16 -19.27 -17.27 19.99
N ARG A 17 -19.74 -18.48 19.68
CA ARG A 17 -21.12 -18.68 19.20
C ARG A 17 -22.12 -18.72 20.35
N GLY A 18 -23.17 -17.93 20.24
CA GLY A 18 -24.30 -17.89 21.14
C GLY A 18 -25.64 -18.16 20.43
N VAL A 19 -26.63 -18.62 21.20
CA VAL A 19 -28.01 -18.78 20.72
C VAL A 19 -28.88 -17.72 21.36
N VAL A 20 -29.58 -16.93 20.56
CA VAL A 20 -30.53 -15.90 21.03
C VAL A 20 -31.75 -16.60 21.64
N LEU A 21 -32.00 -16.39 22.93
CA LEU A 21 -33.12 -16.97 23.68
C LEU A 21 -34.35 -16.06 23.69
N SER A 22 -34.15 -14.75 23.78
CA SER A 22 -35.19 -13.73 23.81
C SER A 22 -34.67 -12.46 23.14
N VAL A 23 -35.56 -11.65 22.58
CA VAL A 23 -35.22 -10.34 22.01
C VAL A 23 -36.31 -9.33 22.38
N SER A 24 -35.91 -8.13 22.75
CA SER A 24 -36.77 -6.98 23.03
C SER A 24 -36.28 -5.76 22.24
N HIS A 25 -36.98 -4.63 22.37
CA HIS A 25 -36.57 -3.36 21.75
C HIS A 25 -35.29 -2.78 22.36
N THR A 26 -34.86 -3.23 23.55
CA THR A 26 -33.72 -2.67 24.29
C THR A 26 -32.56 -3.64 24.47
N GLY A 27 -32.74 -4.93 24.20
CA GLY A 27 -31.70 -5.94 24.32
C GLY A 27 -32.12 -7.35 23.87
N ALA A 28 -31.23 -8.31 24.03
CA ALA A 28 -31.49 -9.73 23.81
C ALA A 28 -30.80 -10.59 24.87
N ASP A 29 -31.40 -11.70 25.29
CA ASP A 29 -30.72 -12.70 26.11
C ASP A 29 -30.07 -13.74 25.19
N VAL A 30 -28.77 -13.93 25.32
CA VAL A 30 -28.02 -14.89 24.48
C VAL A 30 -27.37 -15.94 25.37
N ARG A 31 -27.59 -17.21 25.04
CA ARG A 31 -26.92 -18.32 25.71
C ARG A 31 -25.58 -18.60 25.06
N VAL A 32 -24.51 -18.51 25.84
CA VAL A 32 -23.14 -18.84 25.45
C VAL A 32 -22.62 -19.92 26.41
N GLY A 33 -22.42 -21.13 25.89
CA GLY A 33 -22.10 -22.30 26.73
C GLY A 33 -23.17 -22.52 27.81
N LYS A 34 -22.76 -22.41 29.09
CA LYS A 34 -23.65 -22.57 30.26
C LYS A 34 -24.22 -21.25 30.80
N LYS A 35 -23.74 -20.10 30.32
CA LYS A 35 -24.19 -18.78 30.77
C LYS A 35 -25.28 -18.24 29.85
N VAL A 36 -26.18 -17.42 30.42
CA VAL A 36 -27.06 -16.53 29.66
C VAL A 36 -26.60 -15.13 29.98
N LEU A 37 -26.22 -14.37 28.95
CA LEU A 37 -25.67 -13.03 29.09
C LEU A 37 -26.51 -12.04 28.26
N PRO A 38 -26.66 -10.79 28.73
CA PRO A 38 -27.40 -9.77 28.00
C PRO A 38 -26.56 -9.22 26.83
N LEU A 39 -27.19 -9.06 25.68
CA LEU A 39 -26.73 -8.25 24.56
C LEU A 39 -27.56 -6.96 24.54
N GLU A 40 -26.95 -5.88 25.02
CA GLU A 40 -27.59 -4.57 25.09
C GLU A 40 -27.49 -3.82 23.74
N ALA A 41 -28.25 -2.73 23.59
CA ALA A 41 -28.20 -1.89 22.40
C ALA A 41 -26.79 -1.33 22.11
N SER A 42 -25.96 -1.12 23.15
CA SER A 42 -24.53 -0.76 23.04
C SER A 42 -23.74 -1.82 22.27
N GLY A 43 -23.96 -3.10 22.58
CA GLY A 43 -23.28 -4.25 21.97
C GLY A 43 -23.62 -4.47 20.50
N ILE A 44 -24.64 -3.82 19.95
CA ILE A 44 -24.96 -3.87 18.50
C ILE A 44 -24.64 -2.56 17.77
N GLY A 45 -24.01 -1.59 18.44
CA GLY A 45 -23.90 -0.21 17.95
C GLY A 45 -23.26 -0.08 16.57
N TRP A 46 -22.31 -0.95 16.23
CA TRP A 46 -21.62 -0.94 14.93
C TRP A 46 -22.54 -1.27 13.74
N THR A 47 -23.68 -1.93 13.99
CA THR A 47 -24.68 -2.23 12.96
C THR A 47 -25.52 -1.01 12.56
N ASN A 48 -25.40 0.10 13.29
CA ASN A 48 -26.32 1.26 13.27
C ASN A 48 -27.77 0.95 13.64
N ALA A 49 -28.11 -0.29 14.01
CA ALA A 49 -29.42 -0.65 14.52
C ALA A 49 -29.54 -0.16 15.97
N LYS A 50 -30.63 0.57 16.26
CA LYS A 50 -30.96 1.02 17.63
C LYS A 50 -31.89 0.08 18.37
N ASP A 51 -32.44 -0.90 17.66
CA ASP A 51 -33.45 -1.84 18.14
C ASP A 51 -33.00 -3.26 17.78
N PRO A 52 -32.51 -4.05 18.75
CA PRO A 52 -32.06 -5.42 18.52
C PRO A 52 -33.13 -6.30 17.86
N SER A 53 -34.42 -6.08 18.12
CA SER A 53 -35.52 -6.85 17.51
C SER A 53 -35.64 -6.69 15.99
N LYS A 54 -34.99 -5.67 15.41
CA LYS A 54 -34.95 -5.47 13.96
C LYS A 54 -33.88 -6.31 13.26
N ILE A 55 -32.88 -6.79 13.99
CA ILE A 55 -31.72 -7.49 13.44
C ILE A 55 -31.52 -8.89 14.03
N LEU A 56 -32.18 -9.22 15.14
CA LEU A 56 -32.11 -10.50 15.83
C LEU A 56 -33.50 -11.09 16.04
N LYS A 57 -33.56 -12.42 16.06
CA LYS A 57 -34.75 -13.22 16.38
C LYS A 57 -34.39 -14.32 17.36
N ARG A 58 -35.38 -14.76 18.14
CA ARG A 58 -35.24 -15.95 18.99
C ARG A 58 -34.85 -17.15 18.12
N GLY A 59 -33.82 -17.86 18.53
CA GLY A 59 -33.26 -19.01 17.83
C GLY A 59 -32.08 -18.68 16.92
N ASP A 60 -31.76 -17.41 16.68
CA ASP A 60 -30.60 -17.03 15.88
C ASP A 60 -29.30 -17.52 16.53
N LEU A 61 -28.38 -18.00 15.68
CA LEU A 61 -27.00 -18.27 16.03
C LEU A 61 -26.18 -17.02 15.71
N VAL A 62 -25.61 -16.42 16.75
CA VAL A 62 -24.82 -15.18 16.65
C VAL A 62 -23.39 -15.43 17.09
N THR A 63 -22.46 -14.68 16.52
CA THR A 63 -21.11 -14.56 17.07
C THR A 63 -21.09 -13.37 18.02
N VAL A 64 -20.53 -13.54 19.21
CA VAL A 64 -20.46 -12.49 20.23
C VAL A 64 -19.11 -12.51 20.94
N THR A 65 -18.64 -11.37 21.40
CA THR A 65 -17.55 -11.24 22.38
C THR A 65 -18.15 -10.96 23.75
N ILE A 66 -17.50 -11.46 24.81
CA ILE A 66 -17.88 -11.18 26.20
C ILE A 66 -17.01 -10.02 26.69
N GLU A 67 -17.66 -8.91 27.05
CA GLU A 67 -17.02 -7.69 27.53
C GLU A 67 -17.31 -7.48 29.03
N PRO A 68 -16.28 -7.29 29.87
CA PRO A 68 -16.48 -6.97 31.27
C PRO A 68 -16.90 -5.51 31.45
N LYS A 69 -17.97 -5.28 32.22
CA LYS A 69 -18.43 -3.95 32.65
C LYS A 69 -17.67 -3.47 33.89
N LYS A 70 -17.68 -2.14 34.09
CA LYS A 70 -17.04 -1.47 35.25
C LYS A 70 -17.63 -1.90 36.60
N ASP A 71 -18.88 -2.33 36.62
CA ASP A 71 -19.57 -2.82 37.81
C ASP A 71 -19.30 -4.32 38.11
N GLY A 72 -18.44 -4.97 37.32
CA GLY A 72 -18.10 -6.38 37.45
C GLY A 72 -19.07 -7.33 36.76
N THR A 73 -20.12 -6.83 36.10
CA THR A 73 -21.02 -7.64 35.26
C THR A 73 -20.40 -7.90 33.88
N GLU A 74 -20.95 -8.84 33.13
CA GLU A 74 -20.53 -9.17 31.76
C GLU A 74 -21.65 -8.79 30.79
N GLU A 75 -21.31 -8.13 29.68
CA GLU A 75 -22.22 -7.94 28.54
C GLU A 75 -21.66 -8.56 27.28
N LEU A 76 -22.55 -8.77 26.30
CA LEU A 76 -22.16 -9.23 24.99
C LEU A 76 -22.04 -8.05 24.02
N SER A 77 -21.05 -8.13 23.15
CA SER A 77 -20.98 -7.35 21.92
C SER A 77 -21.22 -8.29 20.74
N LEU A 78 -22.10 -7.90 19.82
CA LEU A 78 -22.40 -8.66 18.61
C LEU A 78 -21.21 -8.56 17.66
N GLU A 79 -20.84 -9.68 17.06
CA GLU A 79 -19.76 -9.76 16.09
C GLU A 79 -20.29 -10.32 14.77
N GLN A 80 -19.59 -9.99 13.69
CA GLN A 80 -19.80 -10.59 12.39
C GLN A 80 -18.46 -10.98 11.78
N ASP A 81 -18.36 -12.22 11.33
CA ASP A 81 -17.23 -12.67 10.56
C ASP A 81 -17.09 -11.78 9.31
N PRO A 82 -15.92 -11.13 9.09
CA PRO A 82 -15.72 -10.28 7.94
C PRO A 82 -15.81 -11.10 6.66
N LYS A 83 -16.43 -10.53 5.63
CA LYS A 83 -16.43 -11.11 4.28
C LYS A 83 -15.08 -10.90 3.63
N GLU A 84 -14.49 -9.75 3.92
CA GLU A 84 -13.17 -9.33 3.51
C GLU A 84 -12.11 -10.20 4.20
N GLU A 85 -11.00 -10.37 3.50
CA GLU A 85 -9.84 -11.11 3.98
C GLU A 85 -8.63 -10.19 4.08
N GLY A 86 -7.67 -10.60 4.89
CA GLY A 86 -6.42 -9.88 5.08
C GLY A 86 -5.24 -10.84 5.05
N ALA A 87 -4.08 -10.32 4.67
CA ALA A 87 -2.83 -11.06 4.72
C ALA A 87 -1.71 -10.15 5.20
N VAL A 88 -0.80 -10.70 6.01
CA VAL A 88 0.39 -10.01 6.52
C VAL A 88 1.60 -10.91 6.34
N LEU A 89 2.69 -10.36 5.83
CA LEU A 89 3.99 -11.03 5.76
C LEU A 89 5.06 -10.11 6.30
N ILE A 90 5.92 -10.62 7.20
CA ILE A 90 7.05 -9.90 7.77
C ILE A 90 8.33 -10.64 7.39
N VAL A 91 9.24 -9.95 6.71
CA VAL A 91 10.53 -10.45 6.25
C VAL A 91 11.64 -9.63 6.91
N GLU A 92 12.68 -10.28 7.43
CA GLU A 92 13.91 -9.61 7.86
C GLU A 92 14.78 -9.27 6.65
N ASN A 93 15.14 -7.99 6.49
CA ASN A 93 15.78 -7.48 5.28
C ASN A 93 17.15 -8.11 5.03
N ALA A 94 17.96 -8.27 6.09
CA ALA A 94 19.34 -8.71 6.01
C ALA A 94 19.51 -10.21 5.72
N THR A 95 18.43 -11.02 5.81
CA THR A 95 18.51 -12.48 5.71
C THR A 95 17.45 -13.10 4.81
N GLY A 96 16.31 -12.44 4.60
CA GLY A 96 15.13 -13.05 3.97
C GLY A 96 14.32 -13.93 4.92
N ALA A 97 14.65 -14.00 6.21
CA ALA A 97 13.90 -14.81 7.17
C ALA A 97 12.46 -14.31 7.31
N VAL A 98 11.48 -15.18 7.11
CA VAL A 98 10.08 -14.87 7.39
C VAL A 98 9.85 -14.91 8.89
N ARG A 99 9.56 -13.75 9.50
CA ARG A 99 9.34 -13.63 10.95
C ARG A 99 7.88 -13.81 11.35
N ALA A 100 6.95 -13.49 10.45
CA ALA A 100 5.53 -13.76 10.64
C ALA A 100 4.83 -13.89 9.29
N MET A 101 3.83 -14.77 9.22
CA MET A 101 3.01 -15.01 8.03
C MET A 101 1.57 -15.27 8.46
N VAL A 102 0.65 -14.40 8.05
CA VAL A 102 -0.79 -14.51 8.30
C VAL A 102 -1.51 -14.54 6.95
N GLY A 103 -2.11 -15.68 6.61
CA GLY A 103 -2.71 -15.95 5.30
C GLY A 103 -4.20 -15.63 5.15
N GLY A 104 -4.86 -15.21 6.22
CA GLY A 104 -6.30 -14.96 6.25
C GLY A 104 -6.79 -14.59 7.64
N TYR A 105 -8.07 -14.23 7.74
CA TYR A 105 -8.73 -13.89 9.00
C TYR A 105 -8.76 -15.07 9.99
N ASP A 106 -9.16 -16.25 9.52
CA ASP A 106 -9.27 -17.45 10.34
C ASP A 106 -8.91 -18.71 9.54
N TRP A 107 -7.89 -19.43 10.03
CA TRP A 107 -7.41 -20.69 9.46
C TRP A 107 -8.46 -21.81 9.45
N THR A 108 -9.33 -21.84 10.46
CA THR A 108 -10.39 -22.85 10.57
C THR A 108 -11.50 -22.62 9.53
N ARG A 109 -11.71 -21.36 9.14
CA ARG A 109 -12.62 -20.96 8.05
C ARG A 109 -12.01 -21.21 6.68
N SER A 110 -10.74 -20.85 6.50
CA SER A 110 -10.03 -21.00 5.23
C SER A 110 -8.55 -21.32 5.44
N LYS A 111 -8.11 -22.44 4.87
CA LYS A 111 -6.70 -22.85 4.84
C LYS A 111 -5.91 -22.22 3.68
N PHE A 112 -6.57 -21.40 2.86
CA PHE A 112 -5.94 -20.73 1.72
C PHE A 112 -5.00 -19.63 2.21
N ASN A 113 -3.71 -19.77 1.93
CA ASN A 113 -2.70 -18.82 2.35
C ASN A 113 -2.56 -17.67 1.34
N ARG A 114 -3.19 -16.55 1.63
CA ARG A 114 -3.19 -15.38 0.73
C ARG A 114 -1.85 -14.67 0.64
N THR A 115 -0.89 -14.98 1.52
CA THR A 115 0.46 -14.41 1.38
C THR A 115 1.20 -14.98 0.16
N THR A 116 1.02 -16.27 -0.13
CA THR A 116 1.80 -17.02 -1.14
C THR A 116 0.96 -17.54 -2.31
N GLN A 117 -0.35 -17.68 -2.15
CA GLN A 117 -1.22 -18.32 -3.14
C GLN A 117 -2.18 -17.32 -3.82
N ALA A 118 -2.50 -16.19 -3.19
CA ALA A 118 -3.41 -15.22 -3.78
C ALA A 118 -2.68 -14.32 -4.78
N LEU A 119 -2.95 -14.52 -6.07
CA LEU A 119 -2.57 -13.61 -7.13
C LEU A 119 -3.54 -12.43 -7.17
N ARG A 120 -3.04 -11.23 -6.89
CA ARG A 120 -3.81 -10.00 -6.71
C ARG A 120 -3.19 -8.86 -7.48
N GLN A 121 -4.01 -7.93 -7.98
CA GLN A 121 -3.48 -6.84 -8.79
C GLN A 121 -2.57 -5.93 -7.94
N ALA A 122 -1.34 -5.69 -8.40
CA ALA A 122 -0.33 -4.95 -7.65
C ALA A 122 -0.72 -3.47 -7.43
N GLY A 123 -1.33 -2.86 -8.45
CA GLY A 123 -1.72 -1.46 -8.42
C GLY A 123 -0.53 -0.52 -8.19
N SER A 124 -0.77 0.58 -7.47
CA SER A 124 0.26 1.59 -7.20
C SER A 124 1.48 1.11 -6.39
N THR A 125 1.46 -0.10 -5.82
CA THR A 125 2.67 -0.69 -5.21
C THR A 125 3.76 -1.01 -6.23
N PHE A 126 3.44 -1.01 -7.53
CA PHE A 126 4.41 -1.26 -8.59
C PHE A 126 5.20 -0.01 -9.03
N LYS A 127 4.75 1.19 -8.66
CA LYS A 127 5.45 2.44 -9.02
C LYS A 127 6.92 2.50 -8.58
N PRO A 128 7.32 2.00 -7.40
CA PRO A 128 8.73 1.98 -6.99
C PRO A 128 9.64 1.28 -8.00
N PHE A 129 9.17 0.26 -8.72
CA PHE A 129 9.96 -0.40 -9.77
C PHE A 129 10.16 0.51 -11.00
N VAL A 130 9.15 1.31 -11.34
CA VAL A 130 9.25 2.34 -12.40
C VAL A 130 10.31 3.38 -12.04
N TYR A 131 10.25 3.90 -10.81
CA TYR A 131 11.20 4.91 -10.36
C TYR A 131 12.60 4.32 -10.10
N LEU A 132 12.71 3.06 -9.67
CA LEU A 132 14.01 2.38 -9.58
C LEU A 132 14.69 2.35 -10.95
N ALA A 133 13.98 1.90 -11.98
CA ALA A 133 14.52 1.86 -13.35
C ALA A 133 14.95 3.25 -13.84
N ALA A 134 14.22 4.31 -13.46
CA ALA A 134 14.61 5.68 -13.77
C ALA A 134 15.91 6.09 -13.04
N LEU A 135 16.01 5.79 -11.74
CA LEU A 135 17.18 6.13 -10.94
C LEU A 135 18.43 5.36 -11.43
N GLU A 136 18.29 4.08 -11.80
CA GLU A 136 19.37 3.29 -12.41
C GLU A 136 19.75 3.80 -13.82
N ALA A 137 18.82 4.46 -14.52
CA ALA A 137 19.10 5.14 -15.80
C ALA A 137 19.76 6.52 -15.63
N GLY A 138 20.09 6.95 -14.40
CA GLY A 138 20.79 8.19 -14.09
C GLY A 138 19.89 9.40 -13.82
N TYR A 139 18.57 9.21 -13.76
CA TYR A 139 17.67 10.24 -13.24
C TYR A 139 17.81 10.35 -11.71
N THR A 140 17.30 11.45 -11.18
CA THR A 140 17.39 11.80 -9.76
C THR A 140 15.99 12.02 -9.16
N PRO A 141 15.84 11.95 -7.84
CA PRO A 141 14.57 12.29 -7.17
C PRO A 141 14.05 13.71 -7.48
N SER A 142 14.98 14.64 -7.79
CA SER A 142 14.70 16.03 -8.13
C SER A 142 14.34 16.26 -9.59
N ASP A 143 14.55 15.28 -10.47
CA ASP A 143 14.12 15.40 -11.85
C ASP A 143 12.60 15.60 -11.92
N THR A 144 12.17 16.44 -12.85
CA THR A 144 10.76 16.78 -13.04
C THR A 144 10.12 15.96 -14.14
N VAL A 145 8.81 15.72 -14.02
CA VAL A 145 7.93 15.16 -15.06
C VAL A 145 6.67 16.02 -15.17
N PHE A 146 6.08 16.10 -16.36
CA PHE A 146 4.85 16.86 -16.55
C PHE A 146 3.60 16.01 -16.28
N ASP A 147 2.98 16.21 -15.12
CA ASP A 147 1.70 15.64 -14.74
C ASP A 147 0.53 16.36 -15.43
N GLY A 148 0.33 16.08 -16.71
CA GLY A 148 -0.78 16.56 -17.54
C GLY A 148 -1.26 15.49 -18.53
N PRO A 149 -2.41 15.69 -19.21
CA PRO A 149 -3.03 14.70 -20.10
C PRO A 149 -2.01 14.04 -21.04
N ILE A 150 -2.09 12.72 -21.17
CA ILE A 150 -1.26 11.92 -22.08
C ILE A 150 -2.16 10.97 -22.89
N SER A 151 -1.79 10.71 -24.14
CA SER A 151 -2.52 9.83 -25.05
C SER A 151 -1.52 8.90 -25.74
N ILE A 152 -1.48 7.64 -25.34
CA ILE A 152 -0.51 6.67 -25.84
C ILE A 152 -1.19 5.74 -26.84
N VAL A 153 -0.79 5.81 -28.11
CA VAL A 153 -1.20 4.83 -29.13
C VAL A 153 -0.23 3.66 -29.05
N PHE A 154 -0.71 2.51 -28.60
CA PHE A 154 0.09 1.29 -28.49
C PHE A 154 -0.23 0.26 -29.58
N ASP A 155 -1.51 0.16 -29.96
CA ASP A 155 -2.01 -0.67 -31.04
C ASP A 155 -2.91 0.21 -31.90
N SER A 156 -2.64 0.30 -33.20
CA SER A 156 -3.40 1.12 -34.15
C SER A 156 -4.87 0.68 -34.27
N HIS A 157 -5.21 -0.53 -33.82
CA HIS A 157 -6.57 -1.07 -33.84
C HIS A 157 -7.33 -0.84 -32.53
N GLN A 158 -6.71 -0.21 -31.53
CA GLN A 158 -7.32 0.06 -30.23
C GLN A 158 -7.40 1.56 -29.95
N PRO A 159 -8.37 2.02 -29.14
CA PRO A 159 -8.38 3.38 -28.64
C PRO A 159 -7.07 3.71 -27.90
N PRO A 160 -6.58 4.96 -28.01
CA PRO A 160 -5.37 5.36 -27.29
C PRO A 160 -5.57 5.25 -25.77
N TYR A 161 -4.54 4.80 -25.07
CA TYR A 161 -4.54 4.73 -23.62
C TYR A 161 -4.38 6.13 -23.02
N ARG A 162 -5.34 6.53 -22.18
CA ARG A 162 -5.44 7.86 -21.56
C ARG A 162 -5.65 7.74 -20.05
N PRO A 163 -4.59 7.53 -19.26
CA PRO A 163 -4.69 7.38 -17.81
C PRO A 163 -5.05 8.71 -17.14
N THR A 164 -5.65 8.62 -15.96
CA THR A 164 -5.94 9.77 -15.09
C THR A 164 -5.39 9.53 -13.68
N ASN A 165 -5.15 10.61 -12.94
CA ASN A 165 -4.87 10.53 -11.51
C ASN A 165 -6.14 10.13 -10.74
N TYR A 166 -5.94 9.52 -9.56
CA TYR A 166 -7.03 9.01 -8.72
C TYR A 166 -8.10 10.06 -8.39
N ASP A 167 -7.71 11.33 -8.21
CA ASP A 167 -8.62 12.44 -7.91
C ASP A 167 -9.11 13.20 -9.16
N GLY A 168 -8.76 12.73 -10.36
CA GLY A 168 -9.11 13.34 -11.63
C GLY A 168 -8.41 14.66 -11.94
N LYS A 169 -7.42 15.08 -11.13
CA LYS A 169 -6.73 16.37 -11.30
C LYS A 169 -5.28 16.18 -11.76
N PHE A 170 -4.81 17.12 -12.56
CA PHE A 170 -3.41 17.22 -13.01
C PHE A 170 -2.62 18.21 -12.14
N ARG A 171 -1.30 18.01 -12.03
CA ARG A 171 -0.41 18.80 -11.17
C ARG A 171 0.61 19.65 -11.92
N GLY A 172 0.75 19.49 -13.23
CA GLY A 172 1.74 20.23 -14.00
C GLY A 172 3.14 19.70 -13.73
N ILE A 173 4.12 20.58 -13.56
CA ILE A 173 5.51 20.21 -13.33
C ILE A 173 5.65 19.68 -11.90
N VAL A 174 6.05 18.41 -11.76
CA VAL A 174 6.27 17.77 -10.46
C VAL A 174 7.61 17.03 -10.44
N THR A 175 8.30 17.03 -9.31
CA THR A 175 9.50 16.20 -9.13
C THR A 175 9.14 14.71 -9.06
N PHE A 176 10.08 13.82 -9.40
CA PHE A 176 9.91 12.37 -9.31
C PHE A 176 9.60 11.97 -7.87
N ARG A 177 10.27 12.60 -6.89
CA ARG A 177 9.94 12.44 -5.47
C ARG A 177 8.45 12.66 -5.23
N ARG A 178 7.93 13.84 -5.60
CA ARG A 178 6.55 14.20 -5.33
C ARG A 178 5.55 13.30 -6.05
N ALA A 179 5.86 12.96 -7.30
CA ALA A 179 5.05 12.05 -8.08
C ALA A 179 4.94 10.66 -7.44
N LEU A 180 6.00 10.16 -6.81
CA LEU A 180 5.96 8.90 -6.06
C LEU A 180 5.28 9.06 -4.68
N GLU A 181 5.60 10.11 -3.93
CA GLU A 181 5.04 10.41 -2.60
C GLU A 181 3.50 10.45 -2.60
N TYR A 182 2.94 11.16 -3.59
CA TYR A 182 1.50 11.30 -3.79
C TYR A 182 0.92 10.30 -4.77
N SER A 183 1.74 9.40 -5.32
CA SER A 183 1.31 8.32 -6.20
C SER A 183 0.53 8.83 -7.42
N TYR A 184 1.05 9.82 -8.15
CA TYR A 184 0.43 10.29 -9.39
C TYR A 184 0.55 9.22 -10.48
N ASN A 185 -0.55 8.91 -11.14
CA ASN A 185 -0.63 7.84 -12.15
C ASN A 185 -0.01 8.30 -13.46
N VAL A 186 -0.37 9.51 -13.89
CA VAL A 186 0.05 10.07 -15.18
C VAL A 186 1.57 10.27 -15.20
N SER A 187 2.12 10.80 -14.11
CA SER A 187 3.56 10.92 -13.89
C SER A 187 4.28 9.55 -13.95
N ALA A 188 3.76 8.52 -13.27
CA ALA A 188 4.37 7.18 -13.29
C ALA A 188 4.36 6.55 -14.70
N VAL A 189 3.27 6.72 -15.45
CA VAL A 189 3.19 6.27 -16.85
C VAL A 189 4.23 7.00 -17.70
N ARG A 190 4.34 8.33 -17.58
CA ARG A 190 5.35 9.12 -18.30
C ARG A 190 6.77 8.69 -17.99
N VAL A 191 7.11 8.48 -16.71
CA VAL A 191 8.43 7.97 -16.32
C VAL A 191 8.68 6.59 -16.92
N SER A 192 7.68 5.71 -16.95
CA SER A 192 7.81 4.40 -17.58
C SER A 192 8.01 4.48 -19.11
N GLU A 193 7.37 5.42 -19.80
CA GLU A 193 7.60 5.66 -21.24
C GLU A 193 9.00 6.22 -21.48
N MET A 194 9.42 7.17 -20.64
CA MET A 194 10.72 7.84 -20.72
C MET A 194 11.89 6.87 -20.56
N VAL A 195 11.82 5.98 -19.56
CA VAL A 195 12.87 4.97 -19.29
C VAL A 195 12.73 3.75 -20.20
N GLY A 196 11.51 3.48 -20.67
CA GLY A 196 11.17 2.29 -21.45
C GLY A 196 10.60 1.16 -20.59
N ARG A 197 9.42 0.67 -20.99
CA ARG A 197 8.67 -0.36 -20.25
C ARG A 197 9.45 -1.67 -20.07
N ALA A 198 10.31 -2.02 -21.02
CA ALA A 198 11.14 -3.22 -20.94
C ALA A 198 12.12 -3.16 -19.76
N HIS A 199 12.76 -2.00 -19.53
CA HIS A 199 13.67 -1.81 -18.39
C HIS A 199 12.91 -1.87 -17.05
N VAL A 200 11.69 -1.33 -17.00
CA VAL A 200 10.82 -1.46 -15.80
C VAL A 200 10.49 -2.93 -15.51
N ILE A 201 10.15 -3.70 -16.54
CA ILE A 201 9.86 -5.14 -16.42
C ILE A 201 11.11 -5.92 -16.00
N GLU A 202 12.26 -5.62 -16.60
CA GLU A 202 13.54 -6.24 -16.25
C GLU A 202 13.90 -5.98 -14.78
N ALA A 203 13.78 -4.73 -14.31
CA ALA A 203 13.98 -4.38 -12.91
C ALA A 203 13.04 -5.19 -11.99
N ALA A 204 11.76 -5.29 -12.32
CA ALA A 204 10.82 -6.10 -11.54
C ALA A 204 11.22 -7.59 -11.47
N HIS A 205 11.67 -8.17 -12.59
CA HIS A 205 12.15 -9.55 -12.61
C HIS A 205 13.44 -9.75 -11.82
N ARG A 206 14.42 -8.84 -11.92
CA ARG A 206 15.64 -8.84 -11.11
C ARG A 206 15.33 -8.85 -9.62
N LEU A 207 14.32 -8.08 -9.20
CA LEU A 207 13.88 -7.98 -7.80
C LEU A 207 13.03 -9.16 -7.33
N GLY A 208 12.71 -10.13 -8.19
CA GLY A 208 12.07 -11.39 -7.80
C GLY A 208 10.58 -11.51 -8.12
N ILE A 209 10.00 -10.59 -8.92
CA ILE A 209 8.66 -10.78 -9.48
C ILE A 209 8.72 -11.86 -10.57
N ARG A 210 8.02 -12.99 -10.37
CA ARG A 210 8.06 -14.14 -11.31
C ARG A 210 6.89 -14.13 -12.30
N GLN A 211 5.91 -13.28 -12.08
CA GLN A 211 4.71 -13.16 -12.90
C GLN A 211 5.05 -12.63 -14.29
N LYS A 212 4.37 -13.11 -15.33
CA LYS A 212 4.59 -12.63 -16.69
C LYS A 212 4.09 -11.19 -16.83
N LEU A 213 5.01 -10.25 -17.02
CA LEU A 213 4.69 -8.85 -17.28
C LEU A 213 4.68 -8.56 -18.77
N SER A 214 3.63 -7.93 -19.26
CA SER A 214 3.54 -7.49 -20.66
C SER A 214 3.84 -5.99 -20.74
N PRO A 215 4.58 -5.53 -21.78
CA PRO A 215 4.99 -4.12 -21.92
C PRO A 215 3.84 -3.21 -22.41
N TYR A 216 2.65 -3.36 -21.85
CA TYR A 216 1.54 -2.43 -22.03
C TYR A 216 1.79 -1.15 -21.21
N PRO A 217 1.29 0.02 -21.63
CA PRO A 217 1.47 1.26 -20.86
C PRO A 217 0.90 1.17 -19.43
N SER A 218 -0.12 0.33 -19.24
CA SER A 218 -0.75 0.08 -17.93
C SER A 218 0.16 -0.66 -16.94
N VAL A 219 1.29 -1.24 -17.38
CA VAL A 219 2.24 -1.93 -16.50
C VAL A 219 2.78 -0.98 -15.43
N ALA A 220 2.98 0.30 -15.76
CA ALA A 220 3.44 1.33 -14.83
C ALA A 220 2.50 1.56 -13.64
N LEU A 221 1.24 1.14 -13.77
CA LEU A 221 0.21 1.22 -12.73
C LEU A 221 -0.07 -0.12 -12.06
N GLY A 222 0.76 -1.15 -12.30
CA GLY A 222 0.62 -2.46 -11.69
C GLY A 222 -0.61 -3.23 -12.17
N ALA A 223 -0.95 -3.13 -13.46
CA ALA A 223 -2.07 -3.84 -14.09
C ALA A 223 -1.74 -5.32 -14.40
N PHE A 224 -1.28 -6.05 -13.40
CA PHE A 224 -0.99 -7.48 -13.44
C PHE A 224 -1.15 -8.05 -12.02
N GLU A 225 -1.32 -9.37 -11.92
CA GLU A 225 -1.49 -10.05 -10.64
C GLU A 225 -0.16 -10.56 -10.09
N VAL A 226 0.01 -10.49 -8.76
CA VAL A 226 1.21 -10.87 -8.03
C VAL A 226 0.86 -11.30 -6.61
N THR A 227 1.72 -12.10 -5.98
CA THR A 227 1.54 -12.51 -4.59
C THR A 227 2.09 -11.47 -3.61
N LEU A 228 1.55 -11.43 -2.39
CA LEU A 228 2.11 -10.60 -1.31
C LEU A 228 3.56 -10.99 -1.00
N ALA A 229 3.89 -12.28 -1.07
CA ALA A 229 5.23 -12.79 -0.85
C ALA A 229 6.25 -12.25 -1.86
N GLU A 230 5.91 -12.25 -3.15
CA GLU A 230 6.79 -11.67 -4.19
C GLU A 230 6.97 -10.16 -3.97
N MET A 231 5.89 -9.42 -3.71
CA MET A 231 5.99 -7.97 -3.49
C MET A 231 6.78 -7.62 -2.22
N THR A 232 6.56 -8.33 -1.12
CA THR A 232 7.26 -8.09 0.15
C THR A 232 8.74 -8.43 0.01
N SER A 233 9.07 -9.54 -0.66
CA SER A 233 10.47 -9.93 -0.94
C SER A 233 11.16 -8.93 -1.88
N ALA A 234 10.44 -8.38 -2.86
CA ALA A 234 11.02 -7.39 -3.76
C ALA A 234 11.26 -6.05 -3.05
N PHE A 235 10.38 -5.66 -2.13
CA PHE A 235 10.55 -4.43 -1.35
C PHE A 235 11.73 -4.53 -0.36
N SER A 236 12.03 -5.71 0.18
CA SER A 236 13.17 -5.86 1.10
C SER A 236 14.51 -5.53 0.44
N VAL A 237 14.61 -5.66 -0.89
CA VAL A 237 15.78 -5.23 -1.68
C VAL A 237 16.06 -3.73 -1.49
N PHE A 238 15.03 -2.87 -1.44
CA PHE A 238 15.20 -1.43 -1.29
C PHE A 238 15.78 -1.06 0.07
N ALA A 239 15.30 -1.71 1.13
CA ALA A 239 15.80 -1.51 2.48
C ALA A 239 17.19 -2.12 2.71
N ASN A 240 17.60 -3.05 1.84
CA ASN A 240 18.83 -3.83 1.96
C ASN A 240 19.85 -3.49 0.86
N GLN A 241 19.90 -2.23 0.44
CA GLN A 241 20.91 -1.69 -0.49
C GLN A 241 21.05 -2.48 -1.81
N GLY A 242 19.96 -2.99 -2.37
CA GLY A 242 19.99 -3.72 -3.64
C GLY A 242 20.31 -5.21 -3.53
N LEU A 243 20.49 -5.73 -2.31
CA LEU A 243 20.71 -7.15 -2.05
C LEU A 243 19.38 -7.90 -1.88
N ALA A 244 19.11 -8.85 -2.78
CA ALA A 244 17.99 -9.76 -2.70
C ALA A 244 18.37 -11.04 -1.96
N PHE A 245 17.64 -11.33 -0.89
CA PHE A 245 17.66 -12.61 -0.19
C PHE A 245 16.40 -13.40 -0.53
N PRO A 246 16.51 -14.67 -0.97
CA PRO A 246 15.35 -15.55 -1.06
C PRO A 246 14.68 -15.69 0.30
N ILE A 247 13.36 -15.50 0.35
CA ILE A 247 12.64 -15.68 1.61
C ILE A 247 12.61 -17.15 2.04
N TYR A 248 12.77 -17.42 3.34
CA TYR A 248 12.75 -18.77 3.89
C TYR A 248 11.95 -18.85 5.19
N LEU A 249 11.38 -20.03 5.45
CA LEU A 249 10.57 -20.35 6.64
C LEU A 249 11.28 -21.30 7.61
N PHE A 250 12.14 -22.18 7.09
CA PHE A 250 12.85 -23.18 7.89
C PHE A 250 14.27 -22.70 8.14
N ASP A 251 14.61 -22.43 9.40
CA ASP A 251 15.96 -22.00 9.79
C ASP A 251 16.91 -23.19 9.95
N ARG A 252 16.45 -24.23 10.64
CA ARG A 252 17.24 -25.40 10.98
C ARG A 252 16.38 -26.65 11.08
N ILE A 253 16.91 -27.76 10.58
CA ILE A 253 16.34 -29.11 10.71
C ILE A 253 17.28 -29.92 11.59
N THR A 254 16.75 -30.52 12.65
CA THR A 254 17.51 -31.36 13.59
C THR A 254 16.92 -32.75 13.67
N ASP A 255 17.75 -33.73 14.04
CA ASP A 255 17.27 -35.06 14.40
C ASP A 255 16.71 -35.10 15.84
N SER A 256 16.36 -36.31 16.32
CA SER A 256 15.84 -36.52 17.67
C SER A 256 16.87 -36.29 18.78
N ASN A 257 18.17 -36.34 18.47
CA ASN A 257 19.27 -36.08 19.41
C ASN A 257 19.61 -34.60 19.48
N GLY A 258 19.05 -33.78 18.58
CA GLY A 258 19.33 -32.36 18.45
C GLY A 258 20.49 -32.05 17.50
N ASP A 259 21.02 -33.06 16.82
CA ASP A 259 22.09 -32.87 15.83
C ASP A 259 21.54 -32.18 14.59
N VAL A 260 22.28 -31.19 14.09
CA VAL A 260 21.86 -30.37 12.95
C VAL A 260 22.06 -31.15 11.66
N LEU A 261 20.95 -31.45 10.99
CA LEU A 261 20.93 -32.12 9.68
C LEU A 261 21.04 -31.10 8.54
N GLU A 262 20.33 -29.98 8.67
CA GLU A 262 20.32 -28.91 7.69
C GLU A 262 20.18 -27.55 8.40
N GLN A 263 20.86 -26.54 7.87
CA GLN A 263 20.72 -25.15 8.32
C GLN A 263 20.68 -24.24 7.11
N THR A 264 19.67 -23.38 7.06
CA THR A 264 19.54 -22.40 5.98
C THR A 264 20.67 -21.40 6.06
N ARG A 265 21.39 -21.26 4.95
CA ARG A 265 22.43 -20.25 4.75
C ARG A 265 21.96 -19.33 3.62
N PRO A 266 21.35 -18.19 3.94
CA PRO A 266 20.81 -17.30 2.92
C PRO A 266 21.93 -16.80 2.02
N ASP A 267 21.73 -16.94 0.71
CA ASP A 267 22.66 -16.43 -0.30
C ASP A 267 22.10 -15.13 -0.89
N ALA A 268 22.87 -14.06 -0.78
CA ALA A 268 22.51 -12.74 -1.24
C ALA A 268 22.85 -12.58 -2.71
N ARG A 269 21.97 -11.96 -3.49
CA ARG A 269 22.27 -11.55 -4.86
C ARG A 269 22.19 -10.04 -4.97
N GLU A 270 23.22 -9.42 -5.51
CA GLU A 270 23.14 -8.02 -5.92
C GLU A 270 22.26 -7.93 -7.16
N VAL A 271 21.11 -7.27 -7.03
CA VAL A 271 20.12 -7.20 -8.11
C VAL A 271 19.75 -5.77 -8.49
N ALA A 272 20.22 -4.75 -7.75
CA ALA A 272 19.99 -3.34 -8.04
C ALA A 272 21.13 -2.48 -7.47
N SER A 273 21.34 -1.29 -8.04
CA SER A 273 22.32 -0.34 -7.51
C SER A 273 21.98 0.08 -6.07
N PRO A 274 22.94 0.02 -5.11
CA PRO A 274 22.70 0.46 -3.75
C PRO A 274 22.34 1.95 -3.69
N GLN A 275 22.95 2.80 -4.53
CA GLN A 275 22.65 4.22 -4.58
C GLN A 275 21.22 4.49 -5.10
N ALA A 276 20.81 3.82 -6.18
CA ALA A 276 19.45 3.95 -6.70
C ALA A 276 18.41 3.46 -5.68
N CYS A 277 18.67 2.33 -5.01
CA CYS A 277 17.83 1.85 -3.91
C CYS A 277 17.72 2.85 -2.78
N PHE A 278 18.83 3.46 -2.35
CA PHE A 278 18.83 4.45 -1.27
C PHE A 278 18.07 5.73 -1.66
N GLN A 279 18.23 6.22 -2.89
CA GLN A 279 17.46 7.36 -3.41
C GLN A 279 15.96 7.04 -3.45
N LEU A 280 15.57 5.86 -3.95
CA LEU A 280 14.19 5.40 -3.96
C LEU A 280 13.62 5.27 -2.55
N LEU A 281 14.38 4.70 -1.63
CA LEU A 281 14.02 4.53 -0.23
C LEU A 281 13.73 5.87 0.44
N GLN A 282 14.55 6.88 0.16
CA GLN A 282 14.33 8.25 0.65
C GLN A 282 13.07 8.89 0.03
N MET A 283 12.75 8.60 -1.23
CA MET A 283 11.46 9.00 -1.83
C MET A 283 10.28 8.30 -1.12
N LEU A 284 10.43 7.02 -0.80
CA LEU A 284 9.42 6.22 -0.08
C LEU A 284 9.25 6.63 1.39
N LYS A 285 10.29 7.16 2.07
CA LYS A 285 10.13 7.85 3.38
C LYS A 285 9.20 9.05 3.26
N GLY A 286 9.18 9.73 2.12
CA GLY A 286 8.25 10.81 1.86
C GLY A 286 6.78 10.38 1.81
N VAL A 287 6.50 9.18 1.31
CA VAL A 287 5.14 8.60 1.26
C VAL A 287 4.54 8.47 2.66
N THR A 288 5.36 8.09 3.65
CA THR A 288 4.96 7.84 5.04
C THR A 288 5.05 9.08 5.92
N GLN A 289 5.80 10.11 5.50
CA GLN A 289 5.93 11.38 6.20
C GLN A 289 4.91 12.44 5.75
N ARG A 290 4.60 12.50 4.45
CA ARG A 290 3.82 13.60 3.84
C ARG A 290 2.82 13.12 2.78
N GLY A 291 3.04 11.93 2.23
CA GLY A 291 2.28 11.38 1.12
C GLY A 291 1.10 10.51 1.55
N THR A 292 0.79 9.54 0.69
CA THR A 292 -0.41 8.68 0.83
C THR A 292 -0.46 7.81 2.10
N ALA A 293 0.65 7.63 2.81
CA ALA A 293 0.71 6.88 4.07
C ALA A 293 1.15 7.76 5.25
N ALA A 294 0.91 9.08 5.20
CA ALA A 294 1.33 10.04 6.23
C ALA A 294 0.87 9.69 7.66
N SER A 295 -0.21 8.92 7.81
CA SER A 295 -0.68 8.42 9.11
C SER A 295 0.35 7.53 9.84
N ALA A 296 1.27 6.90 9.10
CA ALA A 296 2.35 6.10 9.68
C ALA A 296 3.41 6.94 10.42
N ALA A 297 3.52 8.25 10.13
CA ALA A 297 4.45 9.15 10.82
C ALA A 297 4.24 9.19 12.35
N ARG A 298 3.04 8.85 12.83
CA ARG A 298 2.72 8.77 14.27
C ARG A 298 3.61 7.80 15.05
N LEU A 299 4.20 6.82 14.36
CA LEU A 299 5.05 5.79 14.96
C LEU A 299 6.41 6.34 15.43
N LYS A 300 6.85 7.47 14.87
CA LYS A 300 8.16 8.10 15.13
C LYS A 300 9.32 7.12 14.92
N LEU A 301 9.28 6.41 13.78
CA LEU A 301 10.29 5.48 13.32
C LEU A 301 10.76 5.89 11.92
N ASN A 302 11.95 5.45 11.52
CA ASN A 302 12.41 5.53 10.13
C ASN A 302 11.64 4.51 9.29
N ILE A 303 10.58 4.97 8.62
CA ILE A 303 9.71 4.12 7.81
C ILE A 303 9.71 4.62 6.38
N ALA A 304 9.96 3.72 5.45
CA ALA A 304 9.68 3.90 4.02
C ALA A 304 8.51 3.01 3.63
N GLY A 305 7.70 3.39 2.64
CA GLY A 305 6.66 2.47 2.18
C GLY A 305 5.83 2.97 1.02
N LYS A 306 4.97 2.10 0.49
CA LYS A 306 4.08 2.43 -0.62
C LYS A 306 2.69 1.84 -0.43
N THR A 307 1.69 2.70 -0.60
CA THR A 307 0.28 2.31 -0.74
C THR A 307 0.00 1.73 -2.11
N GLY A 308 -0.85 0.72 -2.17
CA GLY A 308 -1.43 0.20 -3.40
C GLY A 308 -2.94 0.23 -3.34
N THR A 309 -3.53 0.64 -4.45
CA THR A 309 -4.97 0.67 -4.65
C THR A 309 -5.23 0.26 -6.09
N THR A 310 -6.20 -0.62 -6.30
CA THR A 310 -6.68 -1.00 -7.62
C THR A 310 -7.95 -0.23 -7.99
N ASN A 311 -8.35 -0.32 -9.26
CA ASN A 311 -9.65 0.20 -9.67
C ASN A 311 -10.77 -0.52 -8.90
N ASP A 312 -11.89 0.18 -8.70
CA ASP A 312 -13.07 -0.33 -7.98
C ASP A 312 -12.81 -0.79 -6.53
N TRP A 313 -11.66 -0.44 -5.94
CA TRP A 313 -11.27 -0.78 -4.57
C TRP A 313 -11.31 -2.29 -4.28
N THR A 314 -10.90 -3.13 -5.22
CA THR A 314 -10.89 -4.60 -5.02
C THR A 314 -9.73 -5.06 -4.14
N ASP A 315 -8.60 -4.35 -4.20
CA ASP A 315 -7.39 -4.67 -3.48
C ASP A 315 -6.76 -3.41 -2.88
N ALA A 316 -6.46 -3.51 -1.59
CA ALA A 316 -5.77 -2.49 -0.85
C ALA A 316 -4.47 -3.06 -0.27
N TRP A 317 -3.37 -2.38 -0.54
CA TRP A 317 -2.04 -2.80 -0.13
C TRP A 317 -1.31 -1.74 0.66
N PHE A 318 -0.43 -2.18 1.55
CA PHE A 318 0.65 -1.36 2.03
C PHE A 318 1.90 -2.20 2.23
N LEU A 319 2.97 -1.81 1.53
CA LEU A 319 4.29 -2.44 1.60
C LEU A 319 5.19 -1.42 2.31
N GLY A 320 5.47 -1.66 3.58
CA GLY A 320 6.25 -0.77 4.43
C GLY A 320 7.53 -1.43 4.93
N MET A 321 8.56 -0.62 5.14
CA MET A 321 9.91 -1.03 5.51
C MET A 321 10.40 -0.20 6.69
N THR A 322 10.99 -0.88 7.66
CA THR A 322 11.96 -0.32 8.61
C THR A 322 13.36 -0.74 8.14
N PRO A 323 14.45 -0.22 8.75
CA PRO A 323 15.80 -0.69 8.40
C PRO A 323 15.96 -2.21 8.52
N ARG A 324 15.35 -2.81 9.55
CA ARG A 324 15.43 -4.25 9.81
C ARG A 324 14.40 -5.12 9.11
N TYR A 325 13.16 -4.66 8.92
CA TYR A 325 12.07 -5.50 8.40
C TYR A 325 11.31 -4.87 7.24
N THR A 326 10.86 -5.71 6.32
CA THR A 326 9.84 -5.39 5.32
C THR A 326 8.56 -6.10 5.68
N ILE A 327 7.47 -5.34 5.76
CA ILE A 327 6.16 -5.82 6.15
C ILE A 327 5.18 -5.48 5.03
N GLY A 328 4.63 -6.53 4.43
CA GLY A 328 3.56 -6.42 3.45
C GLY A 328 2.20 -6.69 4.10
N VAL A 329 1.22 -5.83 3.79
CA VAL A 329 -0.18 -6.00 4.16
C VAL A 329 -1.05 -5.92 2.91
N TRP A 330 -1.99 -6.87 2.80
CA TRP A 330 -3.04 -6.86 1.78
C TRP A 330 -4.41 -7.03 2.44
N VAL A 331 -5.41 -6.36 1.89
CA VAL A 331 -6.83 -6.50 2.24
C VAL A 331 -7.63 -6.59 0.94
N GLY A 332 -8.60 -7.50 0.87
CA GLY A 332 -9.43 -7.71 -0.32
C GLY A 332 -10.42 -8.86 -0.15
N ASN A 333 -11.29 -9.05 -1.14
CA ASN A 333 -12.24 -10.18 -1.19
C ASN A 333 -11.68 -11.32 -2.03
N ASP A 334 -11.90 -12.59 -1.66
CA ASP A 334 -11.50 -13.77 -2.47
C ASP A 334 -12.03 -13.71 -3.90
N LYS A 335 -13.28 -13.27 -4.05
CA LYS A 335 -13.82 -12.93 -5.36
C LYS A 335 -13.29 -11.56 -5.80
N LYS A 336 -12.33 -11.58 -6.73
CA LYS A 336 -11.59 -10.41 -7.23
C LYS A 336 -12.44 -9.27 -7.78
N THR A 337 -13.68 -9.53 -8.18
CA THR A 337 -14.61 -8.51 -8.71
C THR A 337 -15.37 -7.77 -7.61
N GLU A 338 -15.25 -8.20 -6.34
CA GLU A 338 -15.99 -7.60 -5.24
C GLU A 338 -15.18 -6.47 -4.61
N SER A 339 -15.77 -5.28 -4.61
CA SER A 339 -15.20 -4.07 -4.02
C SER A 339 -15.16 -4.17 -2.49
N LEU A 340 -14.11 -3.61 -1.88
CA LEU A 340 -14.04 -3.32 -0.45
C LEU A 340 -14.96 -2.14 -0.06
N GLY A 341 -15.50 -1.42 -1.03
CA GLY A 341 -16.31 -0.23 -0.83
C GLY A 341 -15.55 1.04 -1.18
N LYS A 342 -16.31 2.08 -1.51
CA LYS A 342 -15.78 3.38 -1.94
C LYS A 342 -14.86 3.97 -0.87
N GLY A 343 -13.61 4.25 -1.23
CA GLY A 343 -12.63 4.85 -0.34
C GLY A 343 -11.81 3.85 0.48
N MET A 344 -12.09 2.55 0.38
CA MET A 344 -11.28 1.49 1.02
C MET A 344 -10.02 1.22 0.20
N ASP A 345 -9.15 2.21 0.15
CA ASP A 345 -7.86 2.17 -0.53
C ASP A 345 -6.74 1.70 0.40
N GLY A 346 -5.51 1.60 -0.11
CA GLY A 346 -4.34 1.20 0.69
C GLY A 346 -4.15 2.04 1.96
N ALA A 347 -4.49 3.33 1.94
CA ALA A 347 -4.32 4.23 3.09
C ALA A 347 -5.38 3.99 4.18
N HIS A 348 -6.59 3.59 3.81
CA HIS A 348 -7.70 3.39 4.75
C HIS A 348 -7.88 1.93 5.20
N ALA A 349 -7.52 0.96 4.35
CA ALA A 349 -7.68 -0.47 4.67
C ALA A 349 -6.38 -1.13 5.16
N ALA A 350 -5.25 -0.92 4.46
CA ALA A 350 -4.01 -1.65 4.73
C ALA A 350 -3.07 -0.94 5.71
N VAL A 351 -2.86 0.38 5.55
CA VAL A 351 -1.97 1.17 6.43
C VAL A 351 -2.36 1.05 7.92
N PRO A 352 -3.65 1.10 8.33
CA PRO A 352 -4.02 0.96 9.75
C PRO A 352 -3.68 -0.41 10.35
N ILE A 353 -3.74 -1.48 9.55
CA ILE A 353 -3.31 -2.82 9.98
C ILE A 353 -1.79 -2.84 10.15
N TRP A 354 -1.07 -2.32 9.15
CA TRP A 354 0.40 -2.22 9.21
C TRP A 354 0.89 -1.44 10.43
N ILE A 355 0.26 -0.29 10.72
CA ILE A 355 0.62 0.52 11.89
C ILE A 355 0.43 -0.28 13.17
N ARG A 356 -0.70 -0.98 13.34
CA ARG A 356 -0.96 -1.80 14.54
C ARG A 356 0.07 -2.92 14.71
N VAL A 357 0.47 -3.56 13.61
CA VAL A 357 1.55 -4.57 13.62
C VAL A 357 2.86 -3.95 14.11
N VAL A 358 3.23 -2.79 13.57
CA VAL A 358 4.48 -2.10 13.93
C VAL A 358 4.46 -1.52 15.34
N GLU A 359 3.33 -1.03 15.82
CA GLU A 359 3.14 -0.65 17.23
C GLU A 359 3.44 -1.85 18.14
N LYS A 360 2.89 -3.02 17.85
CA LYS A 360 3.17 -4.24 18.62
C LYS A 360 4.62 -4.71 18.53
N MET A 361 5.25 -4.61 17.37
CA MET A 361 6.67 -4.93 17.22
C MET A 361 7.56 -3.97 18.02
N LYS A 362 7.23 -2.67 18.01
CA LYS A 362 7.94 -1.64 18.78
C LYS A 362 7.78 -1.87 20.29
N ASP A 363 6.56 -2.08 20.76
CA ASP A 363 6.26 -2.35 22.17
C ASP A 363 6.94 -3.64 22.65
N GLY A 364 7.07 -4.64 21.77
CA GLY A 364 7.76 -5.90 22.02
C GLY A 364 9.29 -5.84 21.91
N GLY A 365 9.88 -4.66 21.63
CA GLY A 365 11.34 -4.48 21.53
C GLY A 365 11.97 -5.04 20.25
N ALA A 366 11.18 -5.39 19.24
CA ALA A 366 11.71 -5.88 17.96
C ALA A 366 12.25 -4.75 17.06
N LEU A 367 11.93 -3.49 17.35
CA LEU A 367 12.31 -2.31 16.57
C LEU A 367 13.02 -1.29 17.46
N ASP A 368 14.14 -0.74 16.97
CA ASP A 368 14.82 0.39 17.61
C ASP A 368 14.42 1.71 16.91
N PRO A 369 13.80 2.68 17.62
CA PRO A 369 13.49 3.98 17.06
C PRO A 369 14.70 4.80 16.57
N LYS A 370 15.92 4.44 16.98
CA LYS A 370 17.16 5.09 16.54
C LYS A 370 17.76 4.47 15.28
N GLU A 371 17.29 3.29 14.88
CA GLU A 371 17.76 2.63 13.66
C GLU A 371 17.39 3.47 12.44
N ASP A 372 18.32 3.66 11.51
CA ASP A 372 18.08 4.31 10.23
C ASP A 372 18.63 3.45 9.09
N PHE A 373 18.26 3.80 7.87
CA PHE A 373 18.77 3.14 6.68
C PHE A 373 20.18 3.65 6.37
N ASP A 374 21.12 2.73 6.20
CA ASP A 374 22.51 3.07 5.92
C ASP A 374 22.66 3.67 4.51
N ALA A 375 23.32 4.82 4.44
CA ALA A 375 23.66 5.45 3.17
C ALA A 375 24.87 4.72 2.55
N PRO A 376 24.77 4.23 1.30
CA PRO A 376 25.89 3.60 0.64
C PRO A 376 26.97 4.63 0.25
N PRO A 377 28.20 4.19 -0.03
CA PRO A 377 29.24 5.06 -0.55
C PRO A 377 28.79 5.79 -1.82
N ASN A 378 29.35 6.99 -2.03
CA ASN A 378 29.06 7.85 -3.18
C ASN A 378 27.64 8.44 -3.21
N VAL A 379 26.91 8.39 -2.10
CA VAL A 379 25.68 9.17 -1.90
C VAL A 379 26.00 10.46 -1.14
N VAL A 380 25.39 11.56 -1.59
CA VAL A 380 25.49 12.87 -0.96
C VAL A 380 24.11 13.47 -0.73
N PHE A 381 24.00 14.28 0.31
CA PHE A 381 22.78 15.02 0.62
C PHE A 381 22.95 16.46 0.15
N THR A 382 21.96 17.00 -0.56
CA THR A 382 21.95 18.39 -1.03
C THR A 382 20.60 19.02 -0.75
N ALA A 383 20.62 20.26 -0.27
CA ALA A 383 19.41 21.01 -0.02
C ALA A 383 18.79 21.43 -1.36
N VAL A 384 17.54 21.03 -1.59
CA VAL A 384 16.76 21.38 -2.78
C VAL A 384 15.39 21.92 -2.38
N ASP A 385 14.80 22.76 -3.21
CA ASP A 385 13.40 23.12 -3.05
C ASP A 385 12.50 21.94 -3.41
N TYR A 386 11.63 21.54 -2.48
CA TYR A 386 10.77 20.36 -2.60
C TYR A 386 9.85 20.38 -3.82
N GLU A 387 9.34 21.56 -4.19
CA GLU A 387 8.35 21.70 -5.24
C GLU A 387 8.98 21.57 -6.63
N THR A 388 10.19 22.13 -6.80
CA THR A 388 10.87 22.31 -8.09
C THR A 388 12.03 21.36 -8.33
N GLY A 389 12.64 20.83 -7.27
CA GLY A 389 13.84 19.99 -7.34
C GLY A 389 15.16 20.76 -7.53
N LEU A 390 15.10 22.09 -7.66
CA LEU A 390 16.27 22.94 -7.86
C LEU A 390 17.06 23.13 -6.56
N LYS A 391 18.35 23.47 -6.68
CA LYS A 391 19.21 23.71 -5.52
C LYS A 391 18.62 24.83 -4.66
N ALA A 392 18.42 24.57 -3.37
CA ALA A 392 17.78 25.51 -2.47
C ALA A 392 18.65 26.75 -2.24
N THR A 393 18.01 27.90 -2.16
CA THR A 393 18.61 29.18 -1.78
C THR A 393 17.97 29.69 -0.49
N PRO A 394 18.49 30.74 0.18
CA PRO A 394 17.88 31.28 1.40
C PRO A 394 16.41 31.72 1.24
N GLY A 395 15.96 31.99 0.01
CA GLY A 395 14.57 32.33 -0.29
C GLY A 395 13.66 31.15 -0.60
N SER A 396 14.19 29.91 -0.69
CA SER A 396 13.38 28.74 -1.04
C SER A 396 12.28 28.48 -0.01
N PRO A 397 11.02 28.31 -0.42
CA PRO A 397 9.90 28.20 0.50
C PRO A 397 9.85 26.86 1.23
N ARG A 398 10.34 25.78 0.60
CA ARG A 398 10.26 24.42 1.13
C ARG A 398 11.56 23.64 0.92
N PRO A 399 12.67 24.03 1.55
CA PRO A 399 13.93 23.29 1.42
C PRO A 399 13.81 21.91 2.08
N ILE A 400 14.30 20.88 1.39
CA ILE A 400 14.48 19.53 1.92
C ILE A 400 15.90 19.05 1.62
N LEU A 401 16.42 18.16 2.47
CA LEU A 401 17.63 17.40 2.12
C LEU A 401 17.24 16.25 1.19
N GLU A 402 17.78 16.28 -0.01
CA GLU A 402 17.57 15.25 -1.02
C GLU A 402 18.87 14.47 -1.28
N THR A 403 18.72 13.20 -1.65
CA THR A 403 19.85 12.30 -1.92
C THR A 403 20.19 12.20 -3.40
N PHE A 404 21.48 12.27 -3.68
CA PHE A 404 22.06 12.19 -5.02
C PHE A 404 23.22 11.21 -5.05
N VAL A 405 23.45 10.61 -6.20
CA VAL A 405 24.78 10.06 -6.51
C VAL A 405 25.73 11.24 -6.65
N SER A 406 26.95 11.16 -6.11
CA SER A 406 27.90 12.25 -6.23
C SER A 406 28.15 12.62 -7.70
N GLY A 407 28.01 13.90 -8.03
CA GLY A 407 28.10 14.42 -9.39
C GLY A 407 26.74 14.59 -10.09
N SER A 408 25.65 14.07 -9.53
CA SER A 408 24.30 14.17 -10.11
C SER A 408 23.42 15.25 -9.44
N GLN A 409 23.98 16.09 -8.58
CA GLN A 409 23.23 17.15 -7.88
C GLN A 409 22.76 18.23 -8.85
N PRO A 410 21.61 18.88 -8.60
CA PRO A 410 21.18 20.01 -9.42
C PRO A 410 22.17 21.18 -9.29
N THR A 411 22.55 21.74 -10.43
CA THR A 411 23.42 22.93 -10.50
C THR A 411 22.62 24.23 -10.58
N GLU A 412 21.40 24.19 -11.11
CA GLU A 412 20.51 25.34 -11.18
C GLU A 412 19.94 25.65 -9.80
N GLU A 413 20.02 26.92 -9.42
CA GLU A 413 19.52 27.43 -8.15
C GLU A 413 18.06 27.87 -8.25
N TRP A 414 17.32 27.61 -7.19
CA TRP A 414 15.95 28.08 -7.06
C TRP A 414 15.89 29.62 -7.06
N SER A 415 14.90 30.17 -7.76
CA SER A 415 14.56 31.60 -7.74
C SER A 415 13.05 31.81 -7.57
N SER A 416 12.64 32.99 -7.13
CA SER A 416 11.22 33.33 -6.89
C SER A 416 10.33 33.17 -8.13
N ARG A 417 10.90 33.26 -9.34
CA ARG A 417 10.19 32.97 -10.60
C ARG A 417 9.54 31.59 -10.59
N TRP A 418 10.20 30.59 -9.99
CA TRP A 418 9.66 29.23 -9.95
C TRP A 418 8.45 29.08 -9.02
N GLU A 419 8.33 29.95 -8.01
CA GLU A 419 7.12 30.01 -7.18
C GLU A 419 5.92 30.49 -7.99
N GLU A 420 6.10 31.47 -8.88
CA GLU A 420 5.04 31.94 -9.78
C GLU A 420 4.62 30.82 -10.75
N ILE A 421 5.59 30.15 -11.37
CA ILE A 421 5.34 29.06 -12.34
C ILE A 421 4.57 27.92 -11.68
N THR A 422 5.02 27.42 -10.53
CA THR A 422 4.41 26.27 -9.85
C THR A 422 3.00 26.55 -9.31
N ARG A 423 2.62 27.83 -9.12
CA ARG A 423 1.26 28.25 -8.74
C ARG A 423 0.30 28.38 -9.92
N LEU A 424 0.79 28.42 -11.16
CA LEU A 424 -0.06 28.47 -12.34
C LEU A 424 -0.91 27.18 -12.46
N PRO A 425 -2.10 27.25 -13.08
CA PRO A 425 -2.80 26.06 -13.56
C PRO A 425 -1.87 25.15 -14.37
N TRP A 426 -2.00 23.84 -14.19
CA TRP A 426 -1.11 22.85 -14.83
C TRP A 426 -0.92 23.07 -16.34
N SER A 427 -1.97 23.52 -17.04
CA SER A 427 -1.94 23.75 -18.48
C SER A 427 -1.03 24.90 -18.89
N LEU A 428 -0.94 25.95 -18.06
CA LEU A 428 -0.06 27.10 -18.29
C LEU A 428 1.39 26.80 -17.89
N GLN A 429 1.63 25.83 -17.02
CA GLN A 429 2.99 25.39 -16.68
C GLN A 429 3.70 24.73 -17.87
N ARG A 430 2.94 24.19 -18.85
CA ARG A 430 3.50 23.45 -19.98
C ARG A 430 4.53 24.26 -20.79
N SER A 431 4.34 25.56 -20.95
CA SER A 431 5.28 26.43 -21.67
C SER A 431 6.63 26.60 -20.97
N PHE A 432 6.71 26.25 -19.69
CA PHE A 432 7.92 26.30 -18.88
C PHE A 432 8.56 24.91 -18.68
N TYR A 433 7.92 23.86 -19.19
CA TYR A 433 8.42 22.50 -19.07
C TYR A 433 9.23 22.13 -20.32
N LEU A 434 10.45 21.65 -20.10
CA LEU A 434 11.29 21.05 -21.14
C LEU A 434 11.17 19.53 -21.01
N PRO A 435 10.49 18.84 -21.96
CA PRO A 435 10.39 17.38 -21.92
C PRO A 435 11.76 16.72 -21.95
N LYS A 436 11.94 15.67 -21.15
CA LYS A 436 13.13 14.83 -21.22
C LYS A 436 13.02 13.88 -22.42
N LYS A 437 14.17 13.42 -22.90
CA LYS A 437 14.24 12.41 -23.96
C LYS A 437 13.38 11.19 -23.59
N GLY A 438 12.43 10.84 -24.45
CA GLY A 438 11.47 9.75 -24.23
C GLY A 438 10.10 10.19 -23.71
N GLU A 439 9.92 11.44 -23.27
CA GLU A 439 8.58 11.97 -22.91
C GLU A 439 7.75 12.43 -24.12
N GLU A 440 8.41 12.67 -25.26
CA GLU A 440 7.80 13.23 -26.48
C GLU A 440 6.88 12.24 -27.23
N SER A 441 7.08 10.93 -27.04
CA SER A 441 6.39 9.87 -27.80
C SER A 441 4.89 9.71 -27.48
N GLY A 442 4.36 10.45 -26.49
CA GLY A 442 2.93 10.45 -26.11
C GLY A 442 2.18 11.74 -26.45
N GLU A 443 2.81 12.70 -27.14
CA GLU A 443 2.24 14.02 -27.40
C GLU A 443 1.51 14.07 -28.75
N GLY A 444 0.29 13.53 -28.78
CA GLY A 444 -0.57 13.53 -29.96
C GLY A 444 -2.05 13.76 -29.64
N ALA A 445 -2.40 14.87 -28.99
CA ALA A 445 -3.75 15.46 -29.06
C ALA A 445 -3.77 16.88 -28.46
N PRO A 446 -4.41 17.87 -29.11
CA PRO A 446 -4.73 19.14 -28.47
C PRO A 446 -5.69 18.93 -27.29
N ALA A 447 -5.65 19.82 -26.32
CA ALA A 447 -6.55 19.81 -25.17
C ALA A 447 -8.02 19.73 -25.64
N PRO A 448 -8.90 18.93 -25.00
CA PRO A 448 -10.31 18.99 -25.31
C PRO A 448 -10.83 20.39 -24.94
N GLY A 449 -11.54 21.03 -25.88
CA GLY A 449 -12.29 22.25 -25.60
C GLY A 449 -13.31 22.03 -24.47
N PRO A 450 -13.91 23.11 -23.93
CA PRO A 450 -14.82 23.02 -22.80
C PRO A 450 -15.95 22.02 -23.08
N THR A 451 -16.15 21.07 -22.16
CA THR A 451 -17.18 20.04 -22.22
C THR A 451 -18.57 20.67 -22.41
N PRO A 452 -19.41 20.20 -23.34
CA PRO A 452 -20.79 20.67 -23.41
C PRO A 452 -21.52 20.28 -22.13
N ALA A 453 -22.34 21.19 -21.60
CA ALA A 453 -23.17 20.95 -20.44
C ALA A 453 -23.97 19.64 -20.56
N ALA A 454 -24.06 18.89 -19.47
CA ALA A 454 -24.79 17.64 -19.39
C ALA A 454 -26.23 17.81 -19.90
N ARG A 455 -26.64 16.94 -20.84
CA ARG A 455 -28.05 16.85 -21.24
C ARG A 455 -28.90 16.43 -20.03
N PRO A 456 -30.06 17.06 -19.81
CA PRO A 456 -30.96 16.64 -18.74
C PRO A 456 -31.53 15.24 -19.02
N THR A 457 -31.59 14.44 -17.97
CA THR A 457 -32.20 13.11 -17.91
C THR A 457 -33.69 13.17 -18.29
N PRO A 458 -34.26 12.18 -19.02
CA PRO A 458 -35.68 12.17 -19.30
C PRO A 458 -36.47 11.87 -18.01
N ALA A 459 -37.50 12.67 -17.74
CA ALA A 459 -38.42 12.45 -16.64
C ALA A 459 -39.20 11.13 -16.83
N ALA A 460 -39.28 10.33 -15.76
CA ALA A 460 -40.09 9.13 -15.69
C ALA A 460 -41.58 9.48 -15.85
N GLY A 461 -42.25 8.85 -16.82
CA GLY A 461 -43.68 8.94 -17.01
C GLY A 461 -44.45 8.34 -15.84
N LYS A 462 -45.52 9.02 -15.40
CA LYS A 462 -46.52 8.48 -14.47
C LYS A 462 -47.41 7.46 -15.20
N PRO A 463 -47.90 6.42 -14.51
CA PRO A 463 -48.85 5.49 -15.10
C PRO A 463 -50.27 6.10 -15.13
N GLY A 464 -50.95 5.88 -16.25
CA GLY A 464 -52.40 6.02 -16.43
C GLY A 464 -52.96 4.70 -16.90
#